data_AF-A0A2G3DRY5-F1
#
_entry.id   AF-A0A2G3DRY5-F1
#
_cell.length_a   1.000
_cell.length_b   1.000
_cell.length_c   1.000
_cell.angle_alpha   90.00
_cell.angle_beta   90.00
_cell.angle_gamma   90.00
#
_symmetry.space_group_name_H-M   'P 1'
#
loop_
_entity.id
_entity.type
_entity.pdbx_description
1 polymer ?
#
loop_
_entity_poly.entity_id
_entity_poly.type
_entity_poly.pdbx_seq_one_letter_code
_entity_poly.pdbx_strand_id
1 'polypeptide(L)'
;MNKTVFGFQLAYFRRAANLTQEELALKAGCATSTISRIECGLEFPRLELFERLDSIFEQFGFTYEELPMNEIYDFHKAKDELLAAIHDGREEILERKLKRFEELMIKDNVEHQQYYALGYLICMRKRGMSIEEYIDRCIELFEKGRKIPKIEDLHMLHLTRIEHMIIFEYAKGHYELGELEFAEKLMAALMKYSLKRNTDYHIQRCKVISATFAKVLLSKKDYCKAQKCINYLLVKIAEALDSRILYHGLQIQKELFDAANDREGALVIDEFILASQKMVNYLHNYRKAG
;
A
#
# COMPACT_ATOMS: atom_id res chain seq x y z
N MET A 1 4.29 -18.44 -5.64
CA MET A 1 5.65 -18.73 -5.10
C MET A 1 5.83 -20.23 -4.84
N ASN A 2 7.04 -20.80 -4.95
CA ASN A 2 7.29 -22.23 -4.68
C ASN A 2 7.94 -22.48 -3.30
N LYS A 3 7.85 -23.72 -2.79
CA LYS A 3 8.31 -24.10 -1.45
C LYS A 3 9.82 -23.89 -1.25
N THR A 4 10.63 -24.20 -2.27
CA THR A 4 12.09 -24.08 -2.19
C THR A 4 12.53 -22.63 -2.03
N VAL A 5 11.91 -21.71 -2.79
CA VAL A 5 12.17 -20.28 -2.70
C VAL A 5 11.77 -19.75 -1.32
N PHE A 6 10.59 -20.13 -0.83
CA PHE A 6 10.15 -19.76 0.51
C PHE A 6 11.08 -20.28 1.61
N GLY A 7 11.47 -21.56 1.53
CA GLY A 7 12.39 -22.18 2.48
C GLY A 7 13.75 -21.48 2.51
N PHE A 8 14.28 -21.11 1.35
CA PHE A 8 15.50 -20.32 1.25
C PHE A 8 15.37 -18.94 1.90
N GLN A 9 14.25 -18.25 1.69
CA GLN A 9 13.98 -16.94 2.29
C GLN A 9 13.84 -17.03 3.82
N LEU A 10 13.12 -18.04 4.32
CA LEU A 10 13.03 -18.31 5.76
C LEU A 10 14.42 -18.53 6.37
N ALA A 11 15.26 -19.36 5.73
CA ALA A 11 16.63 -19.59 6.18
C ALA A 11 17.49 -18.33 6.15
N TYR A 12 17.31 -17.48 5.13
CA TYR A 12 17.97 -16.19 5.02
C TYR A 12 17.58 -15.25 6.16
N PHE A 13 16.27 -15.02 6.39
CA PHE A 13 15.80 -14.16 7.48
C PHE A 13 16.24 -14.68 8.84
N ARG A 14 16.14 -15.99 9.08
CA ARG A 14 16.60 -16.60 10.33
C ARG A 14 18.07 -16.30 10.60
N ARG A 15 18.93 -16.50 9.60
CA ARG A 15 20.38 -16.23 9.73
C ARG A 15 20.66 -14.75 9.90
N ALA A 16 19.95 -13.88 9.18
CA ALA A 16 20.09 -12.43 9.31
C ALA A 16 19.64 -11.91 10.69
N ALA A 17 18.67 -12.59 11.32
CA ALA A 17 18.27 -12.37 12.71
C ALA A 17 19.20 -13.04 13.74
N ASN A 18 20.28 -13.69 13.31
CA ASN A 18 21.22 -14.45 14.16
C ASN A 18 20.54 -15.56 15.01
N LEU A 19 19.51 -16.20 14.47
CA LEU A 19 18.80 -17.29 15.16
C LEU A 19 19.25 -18.67 14.65
N THR A 20 19.37 -19.63 15.57
CA THR A 20 19.40 -21.05 15.25
C THR A 20 18.01 -21.56 14.87
N GLN A 21 17.93 -22.74 14.23
CA GLN A 21 16.62 -23.35 13.93
C GLN A 21 15.85 -23.68 15.22
N GLU A 22 16.55 -24.05 16.29
CA GLU A 22 15.95 -24.36 17.59
C GLU A 22 15.37 -23.11 18.26
N GLU A 23 16.10 -21.99 18.27
CA GLU A 23 15.59 -20.72 18.81
C GLU A 23 14.39 -20.20 18.02
N LEU A 24 14.42 -20.29 16.68
CA LEU A 24 13.28 -19.90 15.86
C LEU A 24 12.07 -20.80 16.14
N ALA A 25 12.28 -22.11 16.23
CA ALA A 25 11.22 -23.07 16.52
C ALA A 25 10.58 -22.81 17.89
N LEU A 26 11.39 -22.52 18.91
CA LEU A 26 10.95 -22.15 20.25
C LEU A 26 10.11 -20.87 20.21
N LYS A 27 10.60 -19.80 19.56
CA LYS A 27 9.86 -18.54 19.40
C LYS A 27 8.55 -18.72 18.64
N ALA A 28 8.54 -19.55 17.60
CA ALA A 28 7.37 -19.82 16.77
C ALA A 28 6.41 -20.86 17.37
N GLY A 29 6.75 -21.46 18.52
CA GLY A 29 5.93 -22.48 19.17
C GLY A 29 5.77 -23.75 18.31
N CYS A 30 6.84 -24.22 17.69
CA CYS A 30 6.83 -25.44 16.86
C CYS A 30 8.08 -26.31 17.10
N ALA A 31 8.13 -27.48 16.47
CA ALA A 31 9.30 -28.35 16.56
C ALA A 31 10.44 -27.87 15.62
N THR A 32 11.69 -28.05 16.03
CA THR A 32 12.88 -27.73 15.20
C THR A 32 12.85 -28.44 13.84
N SER A 33 12.33 -29.67 13.81
CA SER A 33 12.13 -30.44 12.58
C SER A 33 11.15 -29.77 11.60
N THR A 34 10.14 -29.05 12.09
CA THR A 34 9.21 -28.28 11.26
C THR A 34 9.95 -27.14 10.55
N ILE A 35 10.77 -26.37 11.26
CA ILE A 35 11.59 -25.31 10.65
C ILE A 35 12.53 -25.91 9.61
N SER A 36 13.22 -27.00 9.93
CA SER A 36 14.12 -27.68 8.97
C SER A 36 13.38 -28.14 7.70
N ARG A 37 12.20 -28.75 7.82
CA ARG A 37 11.40 -29.20 6.67
C ARG A 37 10.96 -28.04 5.77
N ILE A 38 10.58 -26.92 6.38
CA ILE A 38 10.20 -25.71 5.65
C ILE A 38 11.41 -25.11 4.93
N GLU A 39 12.56 -24.95 5.63
CA GLU A 39 13.79 -24.41 5.03
C GLU A 39 14.32 -25.27 3.87
N CYS A 40 14.13 -26.59 3.94
CA CYS A 40 14.46 -27.51 2.86
C CYS A 40 13.42 -27.54 1.72
N GLY A 41 12.34 -26.75 1.79
CA GLY A 41 11.31 -26.69 0.76
C GLY A 41 10.40 -27.92 0.69
N LEU A 42 10.37 -28.75 1.74
CA LEU A 42 9.54 -29.97 1.77
C LEU A 42 8.06 -29.62 1.97
N GLU A 43 7.78 -28.59 2.76
CA GLU A 43 6.42 -28.12 3.05
C GLU A 43 6.33 -26.60 3.19
N PHE A 44 5.12 -26.07 3.00
CA PHE A 44 4.79 -24.72 3.45
C PHE A 44 4.33 -24.79 4.91
N PRO A 45 4.59 -23.75 5.72
CA PRO A 45 3.97 -23.64 7.03
C PRO A 45 2.43 -23.59 6.88
N ARG A 46 1.71 -23.95 7.94
CA ARG A 46 0.29 -23.60 8.04
C ARG A 46 0.17 -22.09 8.25
N LEU A 47 -0.97 -21.50 7.89
CA LEU A 47 -1.21 -20.05 8.01
C LEU A 47 -0.86 -19.52 9.42
N GLU A 48 -1.30 -20.19 10.47
CA GLU A 48 -0.99 -19.79 11.85
C GLU A 48 0.51 -19.77 12.17
N LEU A 49 1.27 -20.75 11.65
CA LEU A 49 2.72 -20.78 11.84
C LEU A 49 3.39 -19.70 11.01
N PHE A 50 2.91 -19.46 9.79
CA PHE A 50 3.39 -18.37 8.94
C PHE A 50 3.22 -17.01 9.62
N GLU A 51 2.04 -16.71 10.16
CA GLU A 51 1.74 -15.45 10.87
C GLU A 51 2.65 -15.25 12.09
N ARG A 52 2.92 -16.33 12.84
CA ARG A 52 3.87 -16.27 13.97
C ARG A 52 5.30 -16.00 13.50
N LEU A 53 5.73 -16.66 12.43
CA LEU A 53 7.03 -16.39 11.83
C LEU A 53 7.11 -14.93 11.37
N ASP A 54 6.09 -14.41 10.69
CA ASP A 54 6.05 -13.03 10.22
C ASP A 54 6.21 -12.03 11.38
N SER A 55 5.40 -12.18 12.43
CA SER A 55 5.50 -11.34 13.63
C SER A 55 6.88 -11.42 14.32
N ILE A 56 7.56 -12.57 14.30
CA ILE A 56 8.93 -12.69 14.81
C ILE A 56 9.89 -11.88 13.94
N PHE A 57 9.82 -12.05 12.63
CA PHE A 57 10.76 -11.46 11.69
C PHE A 57 10.57 -9.96 11.51
N GLU A 58 9.35 -9.45 11.69
CA GLU A 58 9.05 -8.01 11.72
C GLU A 58 9.86 -7.29 12.80
N GLN A 59 10.10 -7.92 13.96
CA GLN A 59 10.91 -7.37 15.05
C GLN A 59 12.37 -7.15 14.65
N PHE A 60 12.85 -7.90 13.65
CA PHE A 60 14.19 -7.77 13.08
C PHE A 60 14.20 -6.91 11.81
N GLY A 61 13.06 -6.29 11.46
CA GLY A 61 12.90 -5.47 10.27
C GLY A 61 12.72 -6.26 8.99
N PHE A 62 12.48 -7.57 9.05
CA PHE A 62 12.12 -8.38 7.88
C PHE A 62 10.60 -8.53 7.82
N THR A 63 9.98 -8.29 6.67
CA THR A 63 8.53 -8.43 6.52
C THR A 63 8.25 -9.48 5.45
N TYR A 64 7.45 -10.50 5.76
CA TYR A 64 6.98 -11.42 4.72
C TYR A 64 5.93 -10.79 3.80
N GLU A 65 5.54 -9.54 4.05
CA GLU A 65 4.79 -8.70 3.11
C GLU A 65 5.43 -8.65 1.71
N GLU A 66 6.73 -8.91 1.58
CA GLU A 66 7.47 -8.97 0.31
C GLU A 66 7.33 -10.33 -0.40
N LEU A 67 6.73 -11.33 0.25
CA LEU A 67 6.53 -12.64 -0.31
C LEU A 67 5.12 -12.80 -0.89
N PRO A 68 4.98 -13.17 -2.17
CA PRO A 68 3.67 -13.40 -2.77
C PRO A 68 3.07 -14.72 -2.25
N MET A 69 2.48 -14.65 -1.05
CA MET A 69 1.76 -15.75 -0.38
C MET A 69 0.28 -15.83 -0.79
N ASN A 70 -0.21 -14.88 -1.57
CA ASN A 70 -1.58 -14.82 -2.08
C ASN A 70 -1.97 -16.03 -2.96
N GLU A 71 -1.00 -16.73 -3.55
CA GLU A 71 -1.23 -17.99 -4.27
C GLU A 71 -1.31 -19.21 -3.33
N ILE A 72 -0.91 -19.06 -2.07
CA ILE A 72 -0.73 -20.15 -1.11
C ILE A 72 -1.80 -20.08 0.00
N TYR A 73 -2.10 -18.88 0.49
CA TYR A 73 -3.10 -18.67 1.53
C TYR A 73 -4.22 -17.77 1.03
N ASP A 74 -5.45 -18.30 1.06
CA ASP A 74 -6.66 -17.54 0.70
C ASP A 74 -6.83 -16.27 1.54
N PHE A 75 -6.40 -16.30 2.80
CA PHE A 75 -6.40 -15.13 3.67
C PHE A 75 -5.50 -14.00 3.13
N HIS A 76 -4.29 -14.31 2.69
CA HIS A 76 -3.37 -13.32 2.12
C HIS A 76 -3.91 -12.74 0.81
N LYS A 77 -4.56 -13.58 0.00
CA LYS A 77 -5.27 -13.12 -1.19
C LYS A 77 -6.41 -12.17 -0.83
N ALA A 78 -7.22 -12.48 0.18
CA ALA A 78 -8.29 -11.60 0.64
C ALA A 78 -7.73 -10.27 1.18
N LYS A 79 -6.60 -10.30 1.90
CA LYS A 79 -5.88 -9.11 2.39
C LYS A 79 -5.44 -8.20 1.25
N ASP A 80 -4.79 -8.75 0.22
CA ASP A 80 -4.34 -7.99 -0.95
C ASP A 80 -5.51 -7.43 -1.77
N GLU A 81 -6.56 -8.22 -1.98
CA GLU A 81 -7.75 -7.78 -2.68
C GLU A 81 -8.51 -6.68 -1.94
N LEU A 82 -8.56 -6.75 -0.60
CA LEU A 82 -9.16 -5.71 0.23
C LEU A 82 -8.35 -4.41 0.15
N LEU A 83 -7.03 -4.47 0.27
CA LEU A 83 -6.16 -3.29 0.11
C LEU A 83 -6.29 -2.65 -1.28
N ALA A 84 -6.36 -3.46 -2.33
CA ALA A 84 -6.60 -2.96 -3.68
C ALA A 84 -7.98 -2.29 -3.81
N ALA A 85 -9.02 -2.85 -3.19
CA ALA A 85 -10.36 -2.26 -3.20
C ALA A 85 -10.44 -0.96 -2.38
N ILE A 86 -9.70 -0.87 -1.27
CA ILE A 86 -9.52 0.35 -0.47
C ILE A 86 -8.93 1.47 -1.35
N HIS A 87 -7.89 1.16 -2.13
CA HIS A 87 -7.29 2.11 -3.06
C HIS A 87 -8.20 2.52 -4.22
N ASP A 88 -8.86 1.56 -4.86
CA ASP A 88 -9.74 1.80 -6.01
C ASP A 88 -10.96 2.65 -5.61
N GLY A 89 -11.40 2.56 -4.36
CA GLY A 89 -12.52 3.33 -3.84
C GLY A 89 -13.88 2.99 -4.49
N ARG A 90 -14.03 1.85 -5.17
CA ARG A 90 -15.32 1.40 -5.69
C ARG A 90 -16.11 0.70 -4.59
N GLU A 91 -17.17 1.34 -4.10
CA GLU A 91 -17.92 0.91 -2.91
C GLU A 91 -18.40 -0.54 -2.99
N GLU A 92 -19.09 -0.91 -4.09
CA GLU A 92 -19.58 -2.28 -4.30
C GLU A 92 -18.47 -3.35 -4.25
N ILE A 93 -17.29 -3.01 -4.78
CA ILE A 93 -16.15 -3.92 -4.76
C ILE A 93 -15.59 -4.02 -3.35
N LEU A 94 -15.43 -2.88 -2.67
CA LEU A 94 -14.92 -2.81 -1.31
C LEU A 94 -15.78 -3.61 -0.34
N GLU A 95 -17.11 -3.45 -0.38
CA GLU A 95 -18.04 -4.21 0.47
C GLU A 95 -17.92 -5.72 0.28
N ARG A 96 -17.85 -6.17 -0.98
CA ARG A 96 -17.67 -7.59 -1.30
C ARG A 96 -16.32 -8.12 -0.78
N LYS A 97 -15.25 -7.33 -0.89
CA LYS A 97 -13.92 -7.72 -0.38
C LYS A 97 -13.86 -7.70 1.15
N LEU A 98 -14.54 -6.76 1.80
CA LEU A 98 -14.70 -6.70 3.25
C LEU A 98 -15.38 -7.96 3.79
N LYS A 99 -16.51 -8.35 3.20
CA LYS A 99 -17.23 -9.57 3.61
C LYS A 99 -16.34 -10.81 3.50
N ARG A 100 -15.62 -10.96 2.38
CA ARG A 100 -14.68 -12.07 2.19
C ARG A 100 -13.54 -12.05 3.21
N PHE A 101 -13.02 -10.87 3.54
CA PHE A 101 -11.96 -10.74 4.53
C PHE A 101 -12.46 -11.11 5.94
N GLU A 102 -13.67 -10.68 6.30
CA GLU A 102 -14.31 -11.00 7.58
C GLU A 102 -14.47 -12.51 7.82
N GLU A 103 -14.80 -13.26 6.76
CA GLU A 103 -14.93 -14.73 6.81
C GLU A 103 -13.61 -15.45 7.11
N LEU A 104 -12.46 -14.82 6.81
CA LEU A 104 -11.14 -15.43 6.91
C LEU A 104 -10.27 -14.84 8.03
N MET A 105 -10.64 -13.69 8.59
CA MET A 105 -9.82 -13.01 9.59
C MET A 105 -9.82 -13.72 10.94
N ILE A 106 -8.64 -13.75 11.57
CA ILE A 106 -8.53 -14.09 12.99
C ILE A 106 -9.05 -12.92 13.82
N LYS A 107 -10.17 -13.12 14.54
CA LYS A 107 -10.88 -12.04 15.24
C LYS A 107 -10.08 -11.35 16.32
N ASP A 108 -9.18 -12.07 17.00
CA ASP A 108 -8.36 -11.52 18.09
C ASP A 108 -7.03 -10.90 17.59
N ASN A 109 -6.74 -11.00 16.29
CA ASN A 109 -5.55 -10.38 15.71
C ASN A 109 -5.83 -8.89 15.47
N VAL A 110 -5.04 -8.02 16.12
CA VAL A 110 -5.18 -6.56 16.06
C VAL A 110 -5.01 -6.02 14.65
N GLU A 111 -4.01 -6.50 13.89
CA GLU A 111 -3.79 -6.06 12.51
C GLU A 111 -4.98 -6.42 11.62
N HIS A 112 -5.55 -7.60 11.79
CA HIS A 112 -6.74 -8.03 11.04
C HIS A 112 -7.95 -7.15 11.34
N GLN A 113 -8.17 -6.85 12.61
CA GLN A 113 -9.19 -5.89 13.02
C GLN A 113 -8.96 -4.52 12.38
N GLN A 114 -7.70 -4.09 12.24
CA GLN A 114 -7.35 -2.84 11.59
C GLN A 114 -7.71 -2.83 10.10
N TYR A 115 -7.42 -3.91 9.35
CA TYR A 115 -7.81 -4.00 7.93
C TYR A 115 -9.32 -3.90 7.74
N TYR A 116 -10.06 -4.69 8.52
CA TYR A 116 -11.52 -4.72 8.42
C TYR A 116 -12.12 -3.35 8.76
N ALA A 117 -11.69 -2.76 9.89
CA ALA A 117 -12.21 -1.48 10.32
C ALA A 117 -11.81 -0.32 9.39
N LEU A 118 -10.62 -0.33 8.77
CA LEU A 118 -10.27 0.69 7.78
C LEU A 118 -11.18 0.61 6.55
N GLY A 119 -11.39 -0.59 6.01
CA GLY A 119 -12.26 -0.74 4.83
C GLY A 119 -13.70 -0.34 5.16
N TYR A 120 -14.21 -0.71 6.34
CA TYR A 120 -15.53 -0.27 6.81
C TYR A 120 -15.60 1.25 6.96
N LEU A 121 -14.57 1.87 7.54
CA LEU A 121 -14.48 3.32 7.72
C LEU A 121 -14.53 4.07 6.38
N ILE A 122 -13.86 3.55 5.35
CA ILE A 122 -13.91 4.12 3.99
C ILE A 122 -15.31 3.98 3.37
N CYS A 123 -16.01 2.86 3.59
CA CYS A 123 -17.42 2.74 3.20
C CYS A 123 -18.29 3.79 3.91
N MET A 124 -18.10 3.99 5.21
CA MET A 124 -18.84 5.00 5.97
C MET A 124 -18.57 6.43 5.48
N ARG A 125 -17.31 6.74 5.14
CA ARG A 125 -16.93 8.01 4.51
C ARG A 125 -17.68 8.26 3.21
N LYS A 126 -17.83 7.23 2.36
CA LYS A 126 -18.59 7.31 1.10
C LYS A 126 -20.08 7.51 1.31
N ARG A 127 -20.61 6.99 2.41
CA ARG A 127 -22.03 7.11 2.80
C ARG A 127 -22.35 8.38 3.58
N GLY A 128 -21.41 9.33 3.66
CA GLY A 128 -21.65 10.66 4.19
C GLY A 128 -21.13 10.93 5.60
N MET A 129 -20.29 10.06 6.16
CA MET A 129 -19.52 10.41 7.37
C MET A 129 -18.69 11.68 7.12
N SER A 130 -18.67 12.58 8.10
CA SER A 130 -17.92 13.83 8.01
C SER A 130 -16.41 13.58 7.98
N ILE A 131 -15.66 14.55 7.48
CA ILE A 131 -14.21 14.40 7.39
C ILE A 131 -13.55 14.46 8.78
N GLU A 132 -14.11 15.24 9.69
CA GLU A 132 -13.66 15.36 11.07
C GLU A 132 -13.85 14.03 11.81
N GLU A 133 -15.04 13.42 11.71
CA GLU A 133 -15.29 12.11 12.30
C GLU A 133 -14.36 11.07 11.67
N TYR A 134 -14.17 11.09 10.35
CA TYR A 134 -13.27 10.16 9.67
C TYR A 134 -11.82 10.24 10.19
N ILE A 135 -11.31 11.45 10.38
CA ILE A 135 -9.96 11.70 10.93
C ILE A 135 -9.86 11.13 12.35
N ASP A 136 -10.83 11.41 13.22
CA ASP A 136 -10.86 10.89 14.60
C ASP A 136 -10.86 9.35 14.61
N ARG A 137 -11.68 8.73 13.75
CA ARG A 137 -11.73 7.26 13.61
C ARG A 137 -10.44 6.67 13.07
N CYS A 138 -9.72 7.36 12.18
CA CYS A 138 -8.40 6.92 11.72
C CYS A 138 -7.40 6.86 12.88
N ILE A 139 -7.43 7.84 13.79
CA ILE A 139 -6.58 7.83 14.99
C ILE A 139 -6.97 6.66 15.90
N GLU A 140 -8.25 6.53 16.26
CA GLU A 140 -8.75 5.42 17.10
C GLU A 140 -8.33 4.05 16.55
N LEU A 141 -8.39 3.90 15.22
CA LEU A 141 -8.04 2.69 14.51
C LEU A 141 -6.53 2.38 14.59
N PHE A 142 -5.67 3.39 14.40
CA PHE A 142 -4.23 3.22 14.58
C PHE A 142 -3.90 2.84 16.02
N GLU A 143 -4.54 3.51 16.98
CA GLU A 143 -4.29 3.35 18.41
C GLU A 143 -4.73 2.00 19.00
N LYS A 144 -5.48 1.18 18.24
CA LYS A 144 -5.69 -0.24 18.59
C LYS A 144 -4.38 -1.03 18.67
N GLY A 145 -3.41 -0.72 17.81
CA GLY A 145 -2.10 -1.36 17.82
C GLY A 145 -1.13 -0.67 18.77
N ARG A 146 -1.01 0.66 18.62
CA ARG A 146 -0.10 1.51 19.42
C ARG A 146 -0.45 2.98 19.24
N LYS A 147 -0.01 3.81 20.19
CA LYS A 147 -0.19 5.27 20.12
C LYS A 147 0.36 5.86 18.82
N ILE A 148 -0.34 6.85 18.26
CA ILE A 148 0.13 7.54 17.07
C ILE A 148 1.48 8.22 17.38
N PRO A 149 2.53 7.95 16.60
CA PRO A 149 3.83 8.54 16.85
C PRO A 149 3.83 10.01 16.43
N LYS A 150 4.81 10.76 16.96
CA LYS A 150 5.10 12.08 16.42
C LYS A 150 5.51 11.98 14.96
N ILE A 151 5.11 12.95 14.15
CA ILE A 151 5.37 12.94 12.70
C ILE A 151 6.86 12.85 12.41
N GLU A 152 7.66 13.53 13.22
CA GLU A 152 9.12 13.55 13.11
C GLU A 152 9.72 12.16 13.30
N ASP A 153 9.11 11.31 14.12
CA ASP A 153 9.60 9.97 14.44
C ASP A 153 9.11 8.91 13.46
N LEU A 154 8.13 9.23 12.61
CA LEU A 154 7.46 8.26 11.75
C LEU A 154 8.42 7.51 10.81
N HIS A 155 9.44 8.19 10.31
CA HIS A 155 10.44 7.62 9.40
C HIS A 155 11.43 6.64 10.09
N MET A 156 11.43 6.60 11.42
CA MET A 156 12.24 5.70 12.25
C MET A 156 11.47 4.45 12.69
N LEU A 157 10.14 4.45 12.54
CA LEU A 157 9.29 3.36 12.97
C LEU A 157 9.08 2.34 11.86
N HIS A 158 9.00 1.08 12.25
CA HIS A 158 8.49 0.03 11.38
C HIS A 158 6.97 0.13 11.35
N LEU A 159 6.38 0.45 10.20
CA LEU A 159 4.93 0.50 9.97
C LEU A 159 4.51 -0.73 9.16
N THR A 160 3.49 -1.45 9.63
CA THR A 160 2.82 -2.51 8.86
C THR A 160 2.11 -1.93 7.64
N ARG A 161 1.67 -2.77 6.68
CA ARG A 161 0.89 -2.28 5.51
C ARG A 161 -0.32 -1.45 5.92
N ILE A 162 -1.05 -1.94 6.92
CA ILE A 162 -2.31 -1.32 7.34
C ILE A 162 -2.06 -0.05 8.13
N GLU A 163 -1.08 -0.03 9.04
CA GLU A 163 -0.70 1.18 9.78
C GLU A 163 -0.29 2.30 8.84
N HIS A 164 0.51 1.96 7.82
CA HIS A 164 0.86 2.92 6.78
C HIS A 164 -0.38 3.44 6.03
N MET A 165 -1.32 2.56 5.69
CA MET A 165 -2.56 2.96 5.03
C MET A 165 -3.42 3.87 5.90
N ILE A 166 -3.53 3.57 7.19
CA ILE A 166 -4.27 4.38 8.15
C ILE A 166 -3.67 5.78 8.24
N ILE A 167 -2.34 5.90 8.33
CA ILE A 167 -1.68 7.22 8.36
C ILE A 167 -1.83 7.96 7.03
N PHE A 168 -1.82 7.24 5.90
CA PHE A 168 -2.08 7.83 4.60
C PHE A 168 -3.50 8.40 4.48
N GLU A 169 -4.51 7.62 4.89
CA GLU A 169 -5.91 8.08 4.92
C GLU A 169 -6.13 9.22 5.93
N TYR A 170 -5.44 9.19 7.06
CA TYR A 170 -5.40 10.29 8.02
C TYR A 170 -4.84 11.57 7.38
N ALA A 171 -3.68 11.49 6.72
CA ALA A 171 -3.08 12.63 6.02
C ALA A 171 -3.97 13.18 4.90
N LYS A 172 -4.65 12.29 4.17
CA LYS A 172 -5.62 12.66 3.15
C LYS A 172 -6.86 13.33 3.75
N GLY A 173 -7.31 12.88 4.93
CA GLY A 173 -8.37 13.52 5.68
C GLY A 173 -8.07 14.99 5.99
N HIS A 174 -6.88 15.26 6.52
CA HIS A 174 -6.41 16.62 6.77
C HIS A 174 -6.27 17.46 5.49
N TYR A 175 -5.87 16.84 4.37
CA TYR A 175 -5.88 17.52 3.09
C TYR A 175 -7.30 17.93 2.66
N GLU A 176 -8.29 17.04 2.79
CA GLU A 176 -9.71 17.33 2.48
C GLU A 176 -10.30 18.42 3.39
N LEU A 177 -9.85 18.49 4.65
CA LEU A 177 -10.23 19.55 5.59
C LEU A 177 -9.56 20.92 5.28
N GLY A 178 -8.56 20.94 4.39
CA GLY A 178 -7.82 22.15 4.01
C GLY A 178 -6.59 22.44 4.88
N GLU A 179 -6.19 21.51 5.75
CA GLU A 179 -5.02 21.64 6.63
C GLU A 179 -3.72 21.27 5.90
N LEU A 180 -3.41 22.03 4.85
CA LEU A 180 -2.37 21.70 3.87
C LEU A 180 -0.96 21.52 4.46
N GLU A 181 -0.60 22.28 5.50
CA GLU A 181 0.71 22.16 6.16
C GLU A 181 0.85 20.84 6.90
N PHE A 182 -0.20 20.40 7.58
CA PHE A 182 -0.20 19.15 8.33
C PHE A 182 -0.18 17.95 7.38
N ALA A 183 -1.02 17.99 6.34
CA ALA A 183 -1.04 17.00 5.28
C ALA A 183 0.33 16.87 4.57
N GLU A 184 1.00 17.98 4.23
CA GLU A 184 2.35 17.96 3.64
C GLU A 184 3.36 17.26 4.57
N LYS A 185 3.38 17.62 5.86
CA LYS A 185 4.34 17.04 6.82
C LYS A 185 4.16 15.52 6.95
N LEU A 186 2.92 15.05 7.07
CA LEU A 186 2.62 13.62 7.13
C LEU A 186 3.00 12.88 5.84
N MET A 187 2.59 13.40 4.68
CA MET A 187 2.90 12.76 3.39
C MET A 187 4.39 12.72 3.11
N ALA A 188 5.13 13.79 3.46
CA ALA A 188 6.59 13.81 3.35
C ALA A 188 7.25 12.77 4.27
N ALA A 189 6.74 12.59 5.49
CA ALA A 189 7.23 11.57 6.41
C ALA A 189 6.98 10.14 5.87
N LEU A 190 5.78 9.87 5.35
CA LEU A 190 5.44 8.59 4.70
C LEU A 190 6.29 8.31 3.45
N MET A 191 6.58 9.34 2.65
CA MET A 191 7.46 9.22 1.48
C MET A 191 8.90 8.85 1.88
N LYS A 192 9.45 9.48 2.92
CA LYS A 192 10.79 9.14 3.42
C LYS A 192 10.89 7.70 3.92
N TYR A 193 9.82 7.15 4.51
CA TYR A 193 9.75 5.74 4.88
C TYR A 193 9.74 4.84 3.63
N SER A 194 8.90 5.18 2.65
CA SER A 194 8.66 4.35 1.47
C SER A 194 9.87 4.25 0.52
N LEU A 195 10.79 5.21 0.56
CA LEU A 195 12.02 5.21 -0.26
C LEU A 195 13.13 4.27 0.24
N LYS A 196 13.02 3.71 1.45
CA LYS A 196 14.09 2.88 2.04
C LYS A 196 14.16 1.45 1.48
N ARG A 197 13.16 0.99 0.71
CA ARG A 197 13.03 -0.39 0.25
C ARG A 197 12.53 -0.45 -1.19
N ASN A 198 13.09 -1.35 -2.00
CA ASN A 198 12.83 -1.44 -3.44
C ASN A 198 12.05 -2.72 -3.78
N THR A 199 10.85 -2.89 -3.21
CA THR A 199 9.93 -3.97 -3.58
C THR A 199 8.75 -3.43 -4.36
N ASP A 200 8.08 -4.30 -5.13
CA ASP A 200 6.88 -3.93 -5.90
C ASP A 200 5.81 -3.29 -5.02
N TYR A 201 5.65 -3.79 -3.79
CA TYR A 201 4.74 -3.22 -2.81
C TYR A 201 5.12 -1.79 -2.40
N HIS A 202 6.40 -1.54 -2.10
CA HIS A 202 6.89 -0.20 -1.77
C HIS A 202 6.78 0.76 -2.95
N ILE A 203 7.02 0.28 -4.16
CA ILE A 203 6.83 1.05 -5.39
C ILE A 203 5.37 1.46 -5.54
N GLN A 204 4.41 0.54 -5.35
CA GLN A 204 2.98 0.86 -5.43
C GLN A 204 2.54 1.86 -4.36
N ARG A 205 3.07 1.74 -3.13
CA ARG A 205 2.84 2.74 -2.06
C ARG A 205 3.40 4.12 -2.40
N CYS A 206 4.64 4.18 -2.86
CA CYS A 206 5.27 5.43 -3.28
C CYS A 206 4.42 6.11 -4.35
N LYS A 207 3.88 5.33 -5.29
CA LYS A 207 3.03 5.85 -6.37
C LYS A 207 1.77 6.53 -5.83
N VAL A 208 1.02 5.85 -4.96
CA VAL A 208 -0.21 6.40 -4.38
C VAL A 208 0.06 7.65 -3.54
N ILE A 209 1.05 7.59 -2.64
CA ILE A 209 1.36 8.72 -1.75
C ILE A 209 1.85 9.92 -2.57
N SER A 210 2.75 9.70 -3.53
CA SER A 210 3.30 10.79 -4.34
C SER A 210 2.22 11.50 -5.15
N ALA A 211 1.21 10.77 -5.64
CA ALA A 211 0.11 11.37 -6.40
C ALA A 211 -0.71 12.32 -5.51
N THR A 212 -1.10 11.88 -4.31
CA THR A 212 -1.81 12.75 -3.36
C THR A 212 -0.90 13.87 -2.85
N PHE A 213 0.38 13.60 -2.62
CA PHE A 213 1.34 14.59 -2.14
C PHE A 213 1.57 15.70 -3.17
N ALA A 214 1.66 15.36 -4.46
CA ALA A 214 1.71 16.34 -5.53
C ALA A 214 0.48 17.26 -5.51
N LYS A 215 -0.72 16.73 -5.26
CA LYS A 215 -1.94 17.53 -5.12
C LYS A 215 -1.89 18.47 -3.92
N VAL A 216 -1.38 18.02 -2.77
CA VAL A 216 -1.16 18.90 -1.61
C VAL A 216 -0.22 20.06 -1.98
N LEU A 217 0.90 19.76 -2.65
CA LEU A 217 1.88 20.77 -3.06
C LEU A 217 1.32 21.74 -4.10
N LEU A 218 0.50 21.27 -5.03
CA LEU A 218 -0.24 22.10 -6.00
C LEU A 218 -1.22 23.04 -5.29
N SER A 219 -2.01 22.54 -4.33
CA SER A 219 -2.92 23.38 -3.53
C SER A 219 -2.16 24.44 -2.73
N LYS A 220 -0.92 24.16 -2.33
CA LYS A 220 -0.01 25.12 -1.68
C LYS A 220 0.73 26.05 -2.66
N LYS A 221 0.57 25.87 -3.97
CA LYS A 221 1.30 26.58 -5.03
C LYS A 221 2.83 26.37 -4.97
N ASP A 222 3.29 25.27 -4.37
CA ASP A 222 4.70 24.87 -4.37
C ASP A 222 5.01 24.04 -5.63
N TYR A 223 4.97 24.71 -6.77
CA TYR A 223 5.10 24.08 -8.08
C TYR A 223 6.45 23.39 -8.28
N CYS A 224 7.52 23.91 -7.67
CA CYS A 224 8.85 23.32 -7.77
C CYS A 224 8.92 21.96 -7.07
N LYS A 225 8.39 21.85 -5.84
CA LYS A 225 8.33 20.54 -5.17
C LYS A 225 7.34 19.60 -5.85
N ALA A 226 6.20 20.11 -6.33
CA ALA A 226 5.22 19.32 -7.06
C ALA A 226 5.85 18.68 -8.31
N GLN A 227 6.58 19.45 -9.12
CA GLN A 227 7.28 18.95 -10.30
C GLN A 227 8.31 17.86 -9.95
N LYS A 228 9.08 18.04 -8.88
CA LYS A 228 10.04 17.01 -8.43
C LYS A 228 9.34 15.72 -8.03
N CYS A 229 8.20 15.82 -7.34
CA CYS A 229 7.40 14.66 -6.93
C CYS A 229 6.82 13.92 -8.14
N ILE A 230 6.26 14.66 -9.11
CA ILE A 230 5.68 14.08 -10.33
C ILE A 230 6.75 13.49 -11.25
N ASN A 231 7.92 14.13 -11.37
CA ASN A 231 9.03 13.57 -12.15
C ASN A 231 9.53 12.25 -11.56
N TYR A 232 9.65 12.18 -10.22
CA TYR A 232 9.99 10.92 -9.55
C TYR A 232 8.97 9.82 -9.86
N LEU A 233 7.67 10.17 -9.81
CA LEU A 233 6.58 9.27 -10.19
C LEU A 233 6.72 8.79 -11.65
N LEU A 234 6.80 9.71 -12.60
CA LEU A 234 6.79 9.38 -14.03
C LEU A 234 8.00 8.55 -14.43
N VAL A 235 9.20 8.83 -13.90
CA VAL A 235 10.40 8.02 -14.15
C VAL A 235 10.20 6.60 -13.61
N LYS A 236 9.71 6.44 -12.38
CA LYS A 236 9.50 5.11 -11.78
C LYS A 236 8.32 4.33 -12.35
N ILE A 237 7.31 5.03 -12.88
CA ILE A 237 6.14 4.41 -13.51
C ILE A 237 6.45 3.99 -14.94
N ALA A 238 7.21 4.80 -15.70
CA ALA A 238 7.64 4.46 -17.06
C ALA A 238 8.49 3.18 -17.09
N GLU A 239 9.30 2.96 -16.05
CA GLU A 239 10.08 1.72 -15.85
C GLU A 239 9.18 0.49 -15.56
N ALA A 240 7.96 0.68 -15.03
CA ALA A 240 7.10 -0.39 -14.52
C ALA A 240 5.92 -0.79 -15.43
N LEU A 241 5.75 -0.15 -16.60
CA LEU A 241 4.69 -0.43 -17.59
C LEU A 241 3.23 -0.43 -17.05
N ASP A 242 2.96 0.26 -15.94
CA ASP A 242 1.60 0.35 -15.38
C ASP A 242 0.82 1.51 -16.01
N SER A 243 -0.05 1.18 -16.98
CA SER A 243 -0.80 2.16 -17.78
C SER A 243 -1.80 2.99 -16.98
N ARG A 244 -2.39 2.45 -15.91
CA ARG A 244 -3.36 3.19 -15.06
C ARG A 244 -2.68 4.30 -14.29
N ILE A 245 -1.51 3.98 -13.74
CA ILE A 245 -0.76 4.93 -12.92
C ILE A 245 -0.06 5.96 -13.80
N LEU A 246 0.41 5.55 -14.99
CA LEU A 246 0.93 6.51 -15.98
C LEU A 246 -0.14 7.54 -16.33
N TYR A 247 -1.37 7.10 -16.59
CA TYR A 247 -2.48 8.00 -16.88
C TYR A 247 -2.76 8.96 -15.72
N HIS A 248 -2.78 8.47 -14.48
CA HIS A 248 -2.96 9.33 -13.31
C HIS A 248 -1.82 10.34 -13.12
N GLY A 249 -0.57 9.91 -13.32
CA GLY A 249 0.60 10.79 -13.27
C GLY A 249 0.56 11.87 -14.34
N LEU A 250 0.14 11.53 -15.56
CA LEU A 250 -0.04 12.50 -16.65
C LEU A 250 -1.15 13.52 -16.34
N GLN A 251 -2.27 13.08 -15.73
CA GLN A 251 -3.32 14.02 -15.30
C GLN A 251 -2.80 15.03 -14.27
N ILE A 252 -2.03 14.59 -13.28
CA ILE A 252 -1.44 15.49 -12.28
C ILE A 252 -0.39 16.42 -12.92
N GLN A 253 0.42 15.91 -13.85
CA GLN A 253 1.38 16.73 -14.60
C GLN A 253 0.68 17.81 -15.43
N LYS A 254 -0.48 17.50 -16.02
CA LYS A 254 -1.31 18.48 -16.70
C LYS A 254 -1.82 19.55 -15.72
N GLU A 255 -2.37 19.16 -14.58
CA GLU A 255 -2.81 20.10 -13.54
C GLU A 255 -1.68 21.07 -13.13
N LEU A 256 -0.45 20.57 -13.06
CA LEU A 256 0.74 21.38 -12.80
C LEU A 256 1.05 22.35 -13.95
N PHE A 257 1.02 21.90 -15.19
CA PHE A 257 1.21 22.78 -16.36
C PHE A 257 0.15 23.87 -16.42
N ASP A 258 -1.12 23.53 -16.21
CA ASP A 258 -2.23 24.49 -16.15
C ASP A 258 -2.00 25.51 -15.02
N ALA A 259 -1.63 25.06 -13.83
CA ALA A 259 -1.35 25.94 -12.68
C ALA A 259 -0.11 26.84 -12.89
N ALA A 260 0.85 26.40 -13.69
CA ALA A 260 2.04 27.15 -14.07
C ALA A 260 1.85 28.05 -15.31
N ASN A 261 0.66 28.07 -15.91
CA ASN A 261 0.35 28.72 -17.20
C ASN A 261 1.16 28.17 -18.40
N ASP A 262 1.65 26.93 -18.33
CA ASP A 262 2.30 26.23 -19.44
C ASP A 262 1.24 25.53 -20.31
N ARG A 263 0.64 26.29 -21.23
CA ARG A 263 -0.42 25.77 -22.10
C ARG A 263 0.07 24.72 -23.09
N GLU A 264 1.34 24.80 -23.50
CA GLU A 264 1.91 23.86 -24.46
C GLU A 264 2.10 22.49 -23.81
N GLY A 265 2.68 22.45 -22.61
CA GLY A 265 2.82 21.21 -21.84
C GLY A 265 1.47 20.53 -21.54
N ALA A 266 0.46 21.30 -21.15
CA ALA A 266 -0.88 20.79 -20.90
C ALA A 266 -1.53 20.19 -22.18
N LEU A 267 -1.37 20.86 -23.32
CA LEU A 267 -1.92 20.43 -24.61
C LEU A 267 -1.34 19.08 -25.06
N VAL A 268 -0.01 18.91 -24.93
CA VAL A 268 0.67 17.64 -25.30
C VAL A 268 0.07 16.44 -24.54
N ILE A 269 -0.23 16.63 -23.25
CA ILE A 269 -0.84 15.57 -22.44
C ILE A 269 -2.27 15.28 -22.89
N ASP A 270 -3.08 16.31 -23.16
CA ASP A 270 -4.45 16.15 -23.64
C ASP A 270 -4.52 15.41 -24.98
N GLU A 271 -3.63 15.74 -25.92
CA GLU A 271 -3.56 15.08 -27.22
C GLU A 271 -3.20 13.59 -27.07
N PHE A 272 -2.23 13.27 -26.20
CA PHE A 272 -1.87 11.88 -25.92
C PHE A 272 -3.04 11.08 -25.32
N ILE A 273 -3.74 11.65 -24.35
CA ILE A 273 -4.90 11.02 -23.71
C ILE A 273 -6.00 10.76 -24.75
N LEU A 274 -6.31 11.76 -25.57
CA LEU A 274 -7.34 11.65 -26.61
C LEU A 274 -6.98 10.60 -27.67
N ALA A 275 -5.72 10.59 -28.13
CA ALA A 275 -5.24 9.60 -29.08
C ALA A 275 -5.33 8.17 -28.51
N SER A 276 -4.94 7.99 -27.25
CA SER A 276 -5.02 6.70 -26.55
C SER A 276 -6.46 6.19 -26.44
N GLN A 277 -7.42 7.06 -26.10
CA GLN A 277 -8.84 6.72 -26.05
C GLN A 277 -9.39 6.31 -27.42
N LYS A 278 -9.06 7.07 -28.48
CA LYS A 278 -9.45 6.75 -29.86
C LYS A 278 -8.94 5.36 -30.28
N MET A 279 -7.70 5.04 -29.96
CA MET A 279 -7.10 3.74 -30.27
C MET A 279 -7.82 2.59 -29.54
N VAL A 280 -8.07 2.72 -28.24
CA VAL A 280 -8.80 1.71 -27.45
C VAL A 280 -10.20 1.46 -28.02
N ASN A 281 -10.92 2.53 -28.37
CA ASN A 281 -12.24 2.43 -28.97
C ASN A 281 -12.21 1.72 -30.34
N TYR A 282 -11.25 2.07 -31.19
CA TYR A 282 -11.07 1.40 -32.49
C TYR A 282 -10.83 -0.10 -32.32
N LEU A 283 -9.91 -0.50 -31.44
CA LEU A 283 -9.59 -1.90 -31.18
C LEU A 283 -10.77 -2.69 -30.59
N HIS A 284 -11.56 -2.05 -29.71
CA HIS A 284 -12.75 -2.69 -29.13
C HIS A 284 -13.84 -2.92 -30.18
N ASN A 285 -14.05 -1.95 -31.08
CA ASN A 285 -15.05 -2.06 -32.14
C ASN A 285 -14.61 -3.02 -33.25
N TYR A 286 -13.31 -3.08 -33.55
CA TYR A 286 -12.75 -4.04 -34.52
C TYR A 286 -13.00 -5.49 -34.09
N ARG A 287 -12.89 -5.81 -32.79
CA ARG A 287 -13.18 -7.14 -32.23
C ARG A 287 -14.67 -7.55 -32.25
N LYS A 288 -15.60 -6.61 -32.46
CA LYS A 288 -17.04 -6.92 -32.56
C LYS A 288 -17.49 -7.15 -34.01
N ALA A 289 -16.63 -6.85 -34.99
CA ALA A 289 -16.95 -6.90 -36.42
C ALA A 289 -16.35 -8.14 -37.13
N GLY A 290 -15.66 -9.02 -36.40
CA GLY A 290 -15.16 -10.32 -36.88
C GLY A 290 -15.60 -11.43 -35.96
#